data_AF-A0A1C1CNS2-F1
#
_entry.id   AF-A0A1C1CNS2-F1
#
_cell.length_a   1.000
_cell.length_b   1.000
_cell.length_c   1.000
_cell.angle_alpha   90.00
_cell.angle_beta   90.00
_cell.angle_gamma   90.00
#
_symmetry.space_group_name_H-M   'P 1'
#
loop_
_entity.id
_entity.type
_entity.pdbx_description
1 polymer ?
#
loop_
_entity_poly.entity_id
_entity_poly.type
_entity_poly.pdbx_seq_one_letter_code
_entity_poly.pdbx_strand_id
1 'polypeptide(L)'
;MVKNNPKTQPKKSTQTPKKSRSAITDVVAREYTIHLHKRVHGVSFKKRAPRAIKEIRKFATLAMGTSDVRLDPQLNKKVWESGIKGVPFRLRVRISRKRNDEEGAKEKLYSYVQAVNVKEREAKGLNTVVVEES
;
A
#
# COMPACT_ATOMS: atom_id res chain seq x y z
N MET A 1 -35.91 -58.19 -2.27
CA MET A 1 -34.48 -58.49 -2.08
C MET A 1 -33.71 -57.17 -2.02
N VAL A 2 -32.97 -56.97 -0.93
CA VAL A 2 -32.42 -55.69 -0.44
C VAL A 2 -31.20 -55.26 -1.24
N LYS A 3 -31.23 -54.07 -1.85
CA LYS A 3 -30.08 -53.46 -2.55
C LYS A 3 -29.28 -52.61 -1.55
N ASN A 4 -28.12 -53.12 -1.12
CA ASN A 4 -27.17 -52.40 -0.27
C ASN A 4 -26.38 -51.37 -1.09
N ASN A 5 -26.43 -50.11 -0.65
CA ASN A 5 -25.68 -48.97 -1.19
C ASN A 5 -24.30 -48.86 -0.50
N PRO A 6 -23.16 -48.78 -1.22
CA PRO A 6 -21.86 -48.67 -0.59
C PRO A 6 -21.56 -47.20 -0.19
N LYS A 7 -21.12 -47.03 1.06
CA LYS A 7 -20.76 -45.75 1.70
C LYS A 7 -19.62 -45.04 0.96
N THR A 8 -19.85 -43.79 0.57
CA THR A 8 -18.83 -42.84 0.07
C THR A 8 -17.86 -42.45 1.20
N GLN A 9 -16.57 -42.72 1.01
CA GLN A 9 -15.50 -42.32 1.95
C GLN A 9 -15.17 -40.82 1.82
N PRO A 10 -14.70 -40.17 2.91
CA PRO A 10 -14.36 -38.75 2.89
C PRO A 10 -13.09 -38.50 2.06
N LYS A 11 -13.14 -37.52 1.15
CA LYS A 11 -11.97 -37.10 0.37
C LYS A 11 -10.91 -36.47 1.30
N LYS A 12 -9.75 -37.10 1.43
CA LYS A 12 -8.55 -36.52 2.05
C LYS A 12 -8.15 -35.26 1.28
N SER A 13 -8.11 -34.10 1.93
CA SER A 13 -7.53 -32.89 1.37
C SER A 13 -6.00 -33.06 1.28
N THR A 14 -5.49 -33.15 0.06
CA THR A 14 -4.05 -33.07 -0.21
C THR A 14 -3.58 -31.66 0.11
N GLN A 15 -2.84 -31.48 1.21
CA GLN A 15 -2.12 -30.24 1.49
C GLN A 15 -1.04 -30.07 0.41
N THR A 16 -1.28 -29.18 -0.54
CA THR A 16 -0.27 -28.78 -1.52
C THR A 16 0.91 -28.12 -0.79
N PRO A 17 2.16 -28.48 -1.09
CA PRO A 17 3.32 -27.88 -0.47
C PRO A 17 3.31 -26.38 -0.77
N LYS A 18 3.29 -25.54 0.27
CA LYS A 18 3.39 -24.08 0.13
C LYS A 18 4.77 -23.78 -0.46
N LYS A 19 4.83 -23.49 -1.76
CA LYS A 19 6.03 -22.97 -2.43
C LYS A 19 6.53 -21.78 -1.61
N SER A 20 7.77 -21.83 -1.14
CA SER A 20 8.43 -20.72 -0.45
C SER A 20 8.39 -19.50 -1.38
N ARG A 21 7.82 -18.39 -0.90
CA ARG A 21 7.93 -17.11 -1.62
C ARG A 21 9.40 -16.73 -1.69
N SER A 22 9.88 -16.36 -2.88
CA SER A 22 11.27 -15.96 -3.07
C SER A 22 11.50 -14.57 -2.48
N ALA A 23 12.66 -14.35 -1.88
CA ALA A 23 13.05 -13.08 -1.27
C ALA A 23 12.96 -11.88 -2.24
N ILE A 24 13.16 -12.12 -3.54
CA ILE A 24 13.02 -11.10 -4.58
C ILE A 24 11.58 -10.61 -4.71
N THR A 25 10.59 -11.49 -4.50
CA THR A 25 9.16 -11.11 -4.57
C THR A 25 8.71 -10.27 -3.37
N ASP A 26 9.51 -10.24 -2.31
CA ASP A 26 9.25 -9.42 -1.14
C ASP A 26 9.64 -7.95 -1.37
N VAL A 27 10.59 -7.65 -2.24
CA VAL A 27 10.97 -6.26 -2.55
C VAL A 27 10.24 -5.82 -3.83
N VAL A 28 9.42 -4.78 -3.72
CA VAL A 28 8.59 -4.32 -4.84
C VAL A 28 8.41 -2.80 -4.73
N ALA A 29 8.55 -2.09 -5.85
CA ALA A 29 8.11 -0.72 -5.97
C ALA A 29 6.90 -0.60 -6.90
N ARG A 30 5.91 0.19 -6.48
CA ARG A 30 4.71 0.47 -7.26
C ARG A 30 4.32 1.92 -7.14
N GLU A 31 3.87 2.48 -8.25
CA GLU A 31 3.26 3.79 -8.27
C GLU A 31 1.74 3.68 -8.21
N TYR A 32 1.15 4.47 -7.31
CA TYR A 32 -0.27 4.54 -7.07
C TYR A 32 -0.76 5.97 -7.19
N THR A 33 -2.01 6.14 -7.61
CA THR A 33 -2.71 7.41 -7.45
C THR A 33 -3.65 7.30 -6.25
N ILE A 34 -3.37 8.05 -5.18
CA ILE A 34 -4.25 8.12 -4.01
C ILE A 34 -5.29 9.22 -4.21
N HIS A 35 -6.57 8.87 -4.17
CA HIS A 35 -7.65 9.85 -4.15
C HIS A 35 -7.86 10.39 -2.73
N LEU A 36 -7.11 11.43 -2.37
CA LEU A 36 -7.15 12.06 -1.05
C LEU A 36 -8.46 12.80 -0.79
N HIS A 37 -9.07 13.44 -1.80
CA HIS A 37 -10.33 14.16 -1.62
C HIS A 37 -11.43 13.29 -1.01
N LYS A 38 -11.57 12.03 -1.50
CA LYS A 38 -12.52 11.06 -0.94
C LYS A 38 -12.21 10.71 0.52
N ARG A 39 -10.92 10.68 0.89
CA ARG A 39 -10.45 10.29 2.23
C ARG A 39 -10.51 11.41 3.27
N VAL A 40 -10.50 12.67 2.81
CA VAL A 40 -10.60 13.87 3.65
C VAL A 40 -11.94 14.59 3.49
N HIS A 41 -12.91 13.93 2.87
CA HIS A 41 -14.28 14.41 2.76
C HIS A 41 -14.93 14.46 4.15
N GLY A 42 -15.63 15.56 4.48
CA GLY A 42 -16.26 15.77 5.79
C GLY A 42 -15.30 16.08 6.95
N VAL A 43 -13.99 16.14 6.71
CA VAL A 43 -13.01 16.46 7.76
C VAL A 43 -12.93 17.98 7.95
N SER A 44 -12.95 18.43 9.21
CA SER A 44 -12.74 19.85 9.57
C SER A 44 -11.48 20.41 8.91
N PHE A 45 -11.55 21.65 8.42
CA PHE A 45 -10.44 22.29 7.69
C PHE A 45 -9.11 22.30 8.44
N LYS A 46 -9.15 22.47 9.77
CA LYS A 46 -7.95 22.43 10.62
C LYS A 46 -7.32 21.03 10.77
N LYS A 47 -7.95 19.99 10.22
CA LYS A 47 -7.49 18.59 10.36
C LYS A 47 -7.26 17.90 9.00
N ARG A 48 -7.47 18.57 7.86
CA ARG A 48 -7.39 17.91 6.54
C ARG A 48 -5.99 17.41 6.21
N ALA A 49 -4.96 18.26 6.22
CA ALA A 49 -3.59 17.81 5.92
C ALA A 49 -3.07 16.75 6.91
N PRO A 50 -3.23 16.90 8.25
CA PRO A 50 -2.90 15.83 9.19
C PRO A 50 -3.66 14.53 8.93
N ARG A 51 -4.94 14.59 8.54
CA ARG A 51 -5.71 13.41 8.17
C ARG A 51 -5.20 12.79 6.87
N ALA A 52 -4.86 13.58 5.87
CA ALA A 52 -4.31 13.12 4.61
C ALA A 52 -3.01 12.32 4.81
N ILE A 53 -2.10 12.80 5.66
CA ILE A 53 -0.86 12.09 6.03
C ILE A 53 -1.17 10.72 6.66
N LYS A 54 -2.11 10.67 7.62
CA LYS A 54 -2.55 9.39 8.24
C LYS A 54 -3.15 8.44 7.21
N GLU A 55 -3.92 8.96 6.27
CA GLU A 55 -4.55 8.21 5.20
C GLU A 55 -3.56 7.67 4.16
N ILE A 56 -2.50 8.43 3.84
CA ILE A 56 -1.40 7.97 3.00
C ILE A 56 -0.66 6.82 3.68
N ARG A 57 -0.36 6.96 4.98
CA ARG A 57 0.26 5.89 5.77
C ARG A 57 -0.60 4.62 5.77
N LYS A 58 -1.89 4.77 6.07
CA LYS A 58 -2.86 3.65 6.05
C LYS A 58 -2.93 2.99 4.68
N PHE A 59 -2.91 3.78 3.60
CA PHE A 59 -2.90 3.24 2.25
C PHE A 59 -1.64 2.41 1.98
N ALA A 60 -0.46 2.90 2.35
CA ALA A 60 0.80 2.18 2.18
C ALA A 60 0.84 0.86 2.98
N THR A 61 0.40 0.89 4.23
CA THR A 61 0.25 -0.32 5.07
C THR A 61 -0.63 -1.37 4.39
N LEU A 62 -1.78 -0.96 3.84
CA LEU A 62 -2.70 -1.88 3.15
C LEU A 62 -2.15 -2.37 1.80
N ALA A 63 -1.51 -1.50 1.02
CA ALA A 63 -1.05 -1.82 -0.32
C ALA A 63 0.19 -2.73 -0.32
N MET A 64 1.10 -2.55 0.65
CA MET A 64 2.37 -3.28 0.74
C MET A 64 2.40 -4.35 1.83
N GLY A 65 1.47 -4.30 2.79
CA GLY A 65 1.41 -5.24 3.90
C GLY A 65 2.51 -5.04 4.94
N THR A 66 3.08 -3.83 5.06
CA THR A 66 4.11 -3.51 6.07
C THR A 66 3.54 -2.64 7.19
N SER A 67 3.92 -2.95 8.43
CA SER A 67 3.60 -2.14 9.60
C SER A 67 4.48 -0.89 9.68
N ASP A 68 5.79 -1.02 9.37
CA ASP A 68 6.70 0.13 9.23
C ASP A 68 6.46 0.85 7.89
N VAL A 69 6.08 2.13 7.99
CA VAL A 69 5.83 3.01 6.85
C VAL A 69 6.52 4.35 7.11
N ARG A 70 7.53 4.62 6.29
CA ARG A 70 8.37 5.83 6.33
C ARG A 70 7.90 6.75 5.19
N LEU A 71 7.48 7.97 5.54
CA LEU A 71 7.04 8.97 4.57
C LEU A 71 8.20 9.90 4.23
N ASP A 72 8.46 10.11 2.95
CA ASP A 72 9.47 11.05 2.49
C ASP A 72 9.14 12.50 2.88
N PRO A 73 10.11 13.34 3.27
CA PRO A 73 9.86 14.74 3.58
C PRO A 73 9.28 15.55 2.42
N GLN A 74 9.64 15.26 1.15
CA GLN A 74 9.06 15.96 -0.02
C GLN A 74 7.60 15.57 -0.23
N LEU A 75 7.22 14.32 0.05
CA LEU A 75 5.82 13.91 0.10
C LEU A 75 5.05 14.72 1.15
N ASN A 76 5.63 14.91 2.35
CA ASN A 76 5.01 15.76 3.36
C ASN A 76 4.87 17.21 2.86
N LYS A 77 5.93 17.81 2.31
CA LYS A 77 5.87 19.15 1.72
C LYS A 77 4.76 19.26 0.67
N LYS A 78 4.61 18.27 -0.20
CA LYS A 78 3.58 18.26 -1.26
C LYS A 78 2.15 18.23 -0.70
N VAL A 79 1.91 17.48 0.36
CA VAL A 79 0.60 17.43 1.02
C VAL A 79 0.26 18.74 1.73
N TRP A 80 1.28 19.45 2.24
CA TRP A 80 1.14 20.71 2.97
C TRP A 80 1.35 21.97 2.12
N GLU A 81 1.62 21.83 0.82
CA GLU A 81 1.99 22.92 -0.10
C GLU A 81 0.98 24.07 -0.10
N SER A 82 -0.32 23.77 -0.13
CA SER A 82 -1.42 24.76 -0.08
C SER A 82 -2.00 24.96 1.34
N GLY A 83 -1.23 24.60 2.37
CA GLY A 83 -1.60 24.71 3.78
C GLY A 83 -2.59 23.66 4.29
N ILE A 84 -3.03 23.82 5.54
CA ILE A 84 -3.76 22.77 6.29
C ILE A 84 -5.09 22.33 5.64
N LYS A 85 -5.75 23.24 4.92
CA LYS A 85 -7.04 23.00 4.24
C LYS A 85 -6.88 22.54 2.78
N GLY A 86 -5.74 22.87 2.16
CA GLY A 86 -5.48 22.75 0.72
C GLY A 86 -4.84 21.41 0.33
N VAL A 87 -5.40 20.29 0.79
CA VAL A 87 -4.90 18.96 0.43
C VAL A 87 -5.19 18.69 -1.05
N PRO A 88 -4.20 18.24 -1.86
CA PRO A 88 -4.44 17.89 -3.26
C PRO A 88 -5.49 16.76 -3.36
N PHE A 89 -6.40 16.82 -4.33
CA PHE A 89 -7.48 15.84 -4.46
C PHE A 89 -6.97 14.45 -4.85
N ARG A 90 -5.91 14.41 -5.65
CA ARG A 90 -5.18 13.21 -6.06
C ARG A 90 -3.68 13.44 -5.91
N LEU A 91 -2.98 12.42 -5.43
CA LEU A 91 -1.54 12.44 -5.28
C LEU A 91 -0.97 11.16 -5.89
N ARG A 92 -0.05 11.30 -6.84
CA ARG A 92 0.73 10.18 -7.36
C ARG A 92 1.88 9.90 -6.38
N VAL A 93 1.93 8.69 -5.87
CA VAL A 93 2.95 8.26 -4.91
C VAL A 93 3.65 7.01 -5.44
N ARG A 94 4.95 6.93 -5.20
CA ARG A 94 5.72 5.70 -5.34
C ARG A 94 5.87 5.10 -3.96
N ILE A 95 5.49 3.84 -3.82
CA ILE A 95 5.68 3.08 -2.59
C ILE A 95 6.68 1.98 -2.92
N SER A 96 7.78 1.96 -2.18
CA SER A 96 8.82 0.97 -2.31
C SER A 96 8.89 0.15 -1.02
N ARG A 97 8.62 -1.15 -1.13
CA ARG A 97 8.79 -2.08 -0.02
C ARG A 97 10.23 -2.60 -0.04
N LYS A 98 11.02 -2.24 0.95
CA LYS A 98 12.45 -2.52 1.06
C LYS A 98 12.74 -3.40 2.27
N ARG A 99 13.88 -4.09 2.25
CA ARG A 99 14.39 -4.83 3.40
C ARG A 99 14.95 -3.87 4.44
N ASN A 100 14.66 -4.15 5.70
CA ASN A 100 15.26 -3.44 6.81
C ASN A 100 16.53 -4.19 7.25
N ASP A 101 17.70 -3.60 6.99
CA ASP A 101 19.00 -4.18 7.33
C ASP A 101 19.55 -3.66 8.68
N GLU A 102 18.77 -2.85 9.41
CA GLU A 102 19.11 -2.36 10.75
C GLU A 102 19.14 -3.53 11.76
N GLU A 103 20.25 -3.69 12.49
CA GLU A 103 20.39 -4.72 13.54
C GLU A 103 19.36 -4.47 14.65
N GLY A 104 18.53 -5.48 14.95
CA GLY A 104 17.46 -5.35 15.96
C GLY A 104 16.14 -4.77 15.44
N ALA A 105 15.98 -4.59 14.12
CA ALA A 105 14.72 -4.19 13.53
C ALA A 105 13.57 -5.14 13.90
N LYS A 106 12.49 -4.59 14.46
CA LYS A 106 11.27 -5.35 14.79
C LYS A 106 10.63 -6.01 13.55
N GLU A 107 10.75 -5.36 12.41
CA GLU A 107 10.12 -5.75 11.15
C GLU A 107 11.18 -5.88 10.06
N LYS A 108 11.14 -7.00 9.31
CA LYS A 108 12.12 -7.29 8.25
C LYS A 108 11.97 -6.41 7.01
N LEU A 109 10.80 -5.81 6.82
CA LEU A 109 10.44 -5.02 5.65
C LEU A 109 9.82 -3.70 6.10
N TYR A 110 10.15 -2.61 5.42
CA TYR A 110 9.49 -1.32 5.58
C TYR A 110 9.01 -0.80 4.22
N SER A 111 7.97 0.02 4.23
CA SER A 111 7.54 0.75 3.03
C SER A 111 8.02 2.19 3.10
N TYR A 112 8.73 2.62 2.07
CA TYR A 112 9.09 4.01 1.86
C TYR A 112 8.15 4.64 0.83
N VAL A 113 7.56 5.79 1.18
CA VAL A 113 6.56 6.46 0.34
C VAL A 113 7.11 7.79 -0.13
N GLN A 114 7.17 7.98 -1.44
CA GLN A 114 7.63 9.20 -2.11
C GLN A 114 6.52 9.81 -2.95
N ALA A 115 6.56 11.14 -3.12
CA ALA A 115 5.72 11.80 -4.12
C ALA A 115 6.35 11.62 -5.51
N VAL A 116 5.52 11.34 -6.51
CA VAL A 116 5.94 11.36 -7.92
C VAL A 116 5.52 12.71 -8.49
N ASN A 117 6.41 13.34 -9.26
CA ASN A 117 6.17 14.63 -9.89
C ASN A 117 5.17 14.51 -11.04
N VAL A 118 3.88 14.44 -10.70
CA VAL A 118 2.75 14.44 -11.65
C VAL A 118 1.79 15.54 -11.23
N LYS A 119 1.30 16.33 -12.19
CA LYS A 119 0.30 17.36 -11.88
C LYS A 119 -1.00 16.70 -11.44
N GLU A 120 -1.72 17.31 -10.50
CA GLU A 120 -2.94 16.72 -9.92
C GLU A 120 -3.99 16.33 -10.98
N ARG A 121 -4.12 17.13 -12.04
CA ARG A 121 -5.04 16.87 -13.17
C ARG A 121 -4.62 15.63 -13.96
N GLU A 122 -3.33 15.45 -14.18
CA GLU A 122 -2.72 14.33 -14.92
C GLU A 122 -2.74 13.03 -14.10
N ALA A 123 -2.80 13.13 -12.77
CA ALA A 123 -2.87 11.95 -11.91
C ALA A 123 -4.19 11.16 -12.06
N LYS A 124 -5.27 11.79 -12.56
CA LYS A 124 -6.56 11.14 -12.82
C LYS A 124 -6.44 10.22 -14.04
N GLY A 125 -6.68 8.92 -13.84
CA GLY A 125 -6.64 7.91 -14.90
C GLY A 125 -5.34 7.10 -14.97
N LEU A 126 -4.30 7.51 -14.25
CA LEU A 126 -3.09 6.72 -14.13
C LEU A 126 -3.36 5.47 -13.28
N ASN A 127 -3.18 4.31 -13.89
CA ASN A 127 -3.29 3.02 -13.23
C ASN A 127 -2.11 2.77 -12.30
N THR A 128 -2.24 1.75 -11.46
CA THR A 128 -1.12 1.26 -10.66
C THR A 128 -0.07 0.66 -11.60
N VAL A 129 1.18 1.09 -11.46
CA VAL A 129 2.30 0.61 -12.28
C VAL A 129 3.36 0.01 -11.36
N VAL A 130 3.92 -1.15 -11.74
CA VAL A 130 5.11 -1.70 -11.07
C VAL A 130 6.33 -0.97 -11.62
N VAL A 131 7.18 -0.46 -10.74
CA VAL A 131 8.40 0.27 -11.10
C VAL A 131 9.59 -0.57 -10.68
N GLU A 132 10.57 -0.68 -11.56
CA GLU A 132 11.87 -1.26 -11.22
C GLU A 132 12.68 -0.20 -10.46
N GLU A 133 13.13 -0.53 -9.25
CA GLU A 133 14.16 0.27 -8.58
C GLU A 133 15.50 -0.13 -9.18
N SER A 134 16.14 0.80 -9.90
CA SER A 134 17.52 0.67 -10.38
C SER A 134 18.51 0.73 -9.23
#